data_AF-A0A9W9BZB3-F1
#
_entry.id   AF-A0A9W9BZB3-F1
#
_cell.length_a   1.000
_cell.length_b   1.000
_cell.length_c   1.000
_cell.angle_alpha   90.00
_cell.angle_beta   90.00
_cell.angle_gamma   90.00
#
_symmetry.space_group_name_H-M   'P 1'
#
loop_
_entity.id
_entity.type
_entity.pdbx_description
1 polymer ?
#
loop_
_entity_poly.entity_id
_entity_poly.type
_entity_poly.pdbx_seq_one_letter_code
_entity_poly.pdbx_strand_id
1 'polypeptide(L)'
;MLDITADPTWLLPYLPDELVGEIAAYIDKPKDFLNFQLASRRLNAASKHIQGKRISKATVYPRLACMKAFLTVLQDTTVAGHVHNITLLAEGLKEHEYGYDWAWEDLQIWGNLKLRNKDIQIMHEINASHAEDVVTNGDFVITGKYCGMLTTLLKQLPNLKIITCRKLDAGEQIPGWAGAKRFNELSFFCDDLDTRQIFYGDWMYDTVHRRITHYRDEFGDLINEPNAGPQASFVDDLKASISKSGAKAKVVFMPVVKYQYA
;
A
#
# COMPACT_ATOMS: atom_id res chain seq x y z
N MET A 1 -11.44 30.99 12.54
CA MET A 1 -12.50 29.98 12.71
C MET A 1 -13.05 30.21 14.10
N LEU A 2 -14.22 30.86 14.19
CA LEU A 2 -14.88 31.19 15.45
C LEU A 2 -15.16 29.89 16.20
N ASP A 3 -14.75 29.83 17.46
CA ASP A 3 -15.20 28.79 18.39
C ASP A 3 -16.73 28.79 18.30
N ILE A 4 -17.31 27.68 17.84
CA ILE A 4 -18.70 27.38 18.15
C ILE A 4 -18.68 27.12 19.65
N THR A 5 -18.75 28.21 20.43
CA THR A 5 -19.15 28.16 21.82
C THR A 5 -20.52 27.48 21.76
N ALA A 6 -20.56 26.25 22.26
CA ALA A 6 -21.78 25.48 22.31
C ALA A 6 -22.88 26.38 22.89
N ASP A 7 -24.01 26.43 22.20
CA ASP A 7 -25.21 27.07 22.70
C ASP A 7 -25.41 26.60 24.16
N PRO A 8 -25.53 27.50 25.15
CA PRO A 8 -25.64 27.11 26.56
C PRO A 8 -26.89 26.26 26.86
N THR A 9 -27.79 26.09 25.88
CA THR A 9 -28.94 25.18 25.95
C THR A 9 -28.62 23.74 25.54
N TRP A 10 -27.48 23.47 24.90
CA TRP A 10 -27.03 22.12 24.55
C TRP A 10 -26.20 21.52 25.69
N LEU A 11 -26.89 21.04 26.72
CA LEU A 11 -26.33 20.19 27.77
C LEU A 11 -26.02 18.80 27.22
N LEU A 12 -25.04 18.68 26.33
CA LEU A 12 -24.32 17.41 26.23
C LEU A 12 -23.55 17.29 27.56
N PRO A 13 -23.84 16.28 28.41
CA PRO A 13 -23.11 16.10 29.65
C PRO A 13 -21.62 16.04 29.33
N TYR A 14 -20.79 16.68 30.16
CA TYR A 14 -19.34 16.63 29.99
C TYR A 14 -18.90 15.17 30.05
N LEU A 15 -18.65 14.57 28.88
CA LEU A 15 -18.08 13.24 28.75
C LEU A 15 -16.57 13.37 28.91
N PRO A 16 -15.89 12.59 29.77
CA PRO A 16 -14.42 12.54 29.81
C PRO A 16 -13.81 12.23 28.43
N ASP A 17 -12.60 12.73 28.17
CA ASP A 17 -11.95 12.58 26.86
C ASP A 17 -11.68 11.10 26.53
N GLU A 18 -11.55 10.24 27.53
CA GLU A 18 -11.49 8.79 27.39
C GLU A 18 -12.77 8.23 26.75
N LEU A 19 -13.95 8.66 27.21
CA LEU A 19 -15.23 8.23 26.65
C LEU A 19 -15.44 8.78 25.24
N VAL A 20 -15.01 10.02 24.98
CA VAL A 20 -15.02 10.60 23.63
C VAL A 20 -14.13 9.79 22.68
N GLY A 21 -12.96 9.36 23.16
CA GLY A 21 -12.08 8.45 22.47
C GLY A 21 -12.73 7.11 22.13
N GLU A 22 -13.38 6.49 23.11
CA GLU A 22 -14.10 5.23 22.91
C GLU A 22 -15.24 5.38 21.88
N ILE A 23 -16.02 6.47 21.93
CA ILE A 23 -17.03 6.76 20.90
C ILE A 23 -16.39 6.85 19.52
N ALA A 24 -15.25 7.55 19.41
CA ALA A 24 -14.51 7.66 18.16
C ALA A 24 -13.97 6.31 17.66
N ALA A 25 -13.72 5.36 18.55
CA ALA A 25 -13.30 3.99 18.21
C ALA A 25 -14.39 3.21 17.47
N TYR A 26 -15.67 3.46 17.79
CA TYR A 26 -16.83 2.82 17.14
C TYR A 26 -17.18 3.39 15.75
N ILE A 27 -16.52 4.46 15.29
CA ILE A 27 -16.81 5.07 13.99
C ILE A 27 -16.08 4.32 12.86
N ASP A 28 -16.65 3.24 12.33
CA ASP A 28 -15.93 2.39 11.36
C ASP A 28 -15.53 3.11 10.07
N LYS A 29 -16.40 3.98 9.56
CA LYS A 29 -16.18 4.67 8.28
C LYS A 29 -15.09 5.75 8.42
N PRO A 30 -13.99 5.70 7.64
CA PRO A 30 -12.91 6.69 7.73
C PRO A 30 -13.37 8.13 7.52
N LYS A 31 -14.32 8.34 6.60
CA LYS A 31 -14.88 9.67 6.31
C LYS A 31 -15.63 10.24 7.52
N ASP A 32 -16.41 9.41 8.20
CA ASP A 32 -17.19 9.84 9.36
C ASP A 32 -16.28 10.13 10.56
N PHE A 33 -15.21 9.34 10.73
CA PHE A 33 -14.19 9.61 11.74
C PHE A 33 -13.48 10.95 11.49
N LEU A 34 -13.13 11.25 10.24
CA LEU A 34 -12.56 12.55 9.89
C LEU A 34 -13.53 13.70 10.18
N ASN A 35 -14.81 13.55 9.79
CA ASN A 35 -15.84 14.55 10.07
C ASN A 35 -16.01 14.77 11.58
N PHE A 36 -15.97 13.70 12.38
CA PHE A 36 -15.99 13.75 13.84
C PHE A 36 -14.81 14.56 14.40
N GLN A 37 -13.60 14.34 13.88
CA GLN A 37 -12.42 15.12 14.28
C GLN A 37 -12.55 16.60 13.89
N LEU A 38 -13.08 16.89 12.71
CA LEU A 38 -13.24 18.26 12.21
C LEU A 38 -14.35 19.04 12.91
N ALA A 39 -15.30 18.35 13.56
CA ALA A 39 -16.41 19.00 14.24
C ALA A 39 -15.99 19.84 15.46
N SER A 40 -14.88 19.48 16.14
CA SER A 40 -14.35 20.26 17.27
C SER A 40 -12.90 19.92 17.58
N ARG A 41 -12.13 20.92 18.07
CA ARG A 41 -10.76 20.72 18.57
C ARG A 41 -10.68 19.67 19.67
N ARG A 42 -11.70 19.59 20.52
CA ARG A 42 -11.77 18.60 21.60
C ARG A 42 -11.90 17.18 21.05
N LEU A 43 -12.80 16.97 20.09
CA LEU A 43 -13.01 15.68 19.45
C LEU A 43 -11.76 15.23 18.69
N ASN A 44 -11.09 16.17 18.02
CA ASN A 44 -9.79 15.92 17.41
C ASN A 44 -8.75 15.46 18.44
N ALA A 45 -8.55 16.23 19.52
CA ALA A 45 -7.57 15.92 20.55
C ALA A 45 -7.83 14.57 21.24
N ALA A 46 -9.08 14.31 21.65
CA ALA A 46 -9.47 13.08 22.34
C ALA A 46 -9.32 11.83 21.46
N SER A 47 -9.46 11.95 20.14
CA SER A 47 -9.43 10.82 19.21
C SER A 47 -8.05 10.51 18.59
N LYS A 48 -7.00 11.28 18.89
CA LYS A 48 -5.65 11.06 18.31
C LYS A 48 -5.10 9.66 18.57
N HIS A 49 -5.33 9.11 19.76
CA HIS A 49 -4.89 7.76 20.10
C HIS A 49 -5.64 6.69 19.30
N ILE A 50 -6.92 6.91 18.97
CA ILE A 50 -7.69 6.06 18.07
C ILE A 50 -7.15 6.15 16.65
N GLN A 51 -6.83 7.35 16.18
CA GLN A 51 -6.20 7.54 14.87
C GLN A 51 -4.87 6.77 14.77
N GLY A 52 -4.01 6.86 15.78
CA GLY A 52 -2.77 6.07 15.84
C GLY A 52 -3.00 4.55 15.87
N LYS A 53 -4.03 4.07 16.58
CA LYS A 53 -4.45 2.66 16.55
C LYS A 53 -4.93 2.22 15.17
N ARG A 54 -5.68 3.07 14.45
CA ARG A 54 -6.15 2.79 13.08
C ARG A 54 -4.99 2.70 12.10
N ILE A 55 -4.07 3.66 12.17
CA ILE A 55 -2.83 3.67 11.37
C ILE A 55 -2.02 2.40 11.64
N SER A 56 -1.97 1.93 12.89
CA SER A 56 -1.24 0.71 13.24
C SER A 56 -1.74 -0.56 12.56
N LYS A 57 -2.98 -0.54 12.05
CA LYS A 57 -3.61 -1.65 11.32
C LYS A 57 -3.56 -1.47 9.81
N ALA A 58 -3.15 -0.29 9.32
CA ALA A 58 -3.14 0.00 7.89
C ALA A 58 -1.94 -0.66 7.20
N THR A 59 -2.14 -1.06 5.95
CA THR A 59 -1.04 -1.44 5.05
C THR A 59 -0.52 -0.20 4.34
N VAL A 60 0.79 -0.01 4.38
CA VAL A 60 1.52 1.01 3.65
C VAL A 60 1.93 0.42 2.31
N TYR A 61 1.33 0.94 1.23
CA TYR A 61 1.66 0.56 -0.13
C TYR A 61 2.87 1.35 -0.64
N PRO A 62 3.76 0.74 -1.43
CA PRO A 62 5.01 1.33 -1.92
C PRO A 62 4.76 2.30 -3.09
N ARG A 63 3.87 3.26 -2.88
CA ARG A 63 3.55 4.32 -3.83
C ARG A 63 3.75 5.68 -3.20
N LEU A 64 4.22 6.63 -4.01
CA LEU A 64 4.50 8.00 -3.57
C LEU A 64 3.29 8.63 -2.85
N ALA A 65 2.10 8.50 -3.44
CA ALA A 65 0.87 9.06 -2.87
C ALA A 65 0.53 8.42 -1.50
N CYS A 66 0.66 7.10 -1.39
CA CYS A 66 0.39 6.37 -0.14
C CYS A 66 1.38 6.76 0.96
N MET A 67 2.67 6.77 0.64
CA MET A 67 3.73 7.17 1.58
C MET A 67 3.58 8.63 2.02
N LYS A 68 3.25 9.54 1.09
CA LYS A 68 3.01 10.96 1.41
C LYS A 68 1.83 11.11 2.35
N ALA A 69 0.70 10.47 2.05
CA ALA A 69 -0.50 10.53 2.90
C ALA A 69 -0.21 10.03 4.32
N PHE A 70 0.55 8.92 4.44
CA PHE A 70 0.96 8.39 5.74
C PHE A 70 1.84 9.39 6.51
N LEU A 71 2.89 9.91 5.88
CA LEU A 71 3.79 10.89 6.50
C LEU A 71 3.05 12.17 6.91
N THR A 72 2.08 12.65 6.13
CA THR A 72 1.28 13.82 6.48
C THR A 72 0.52 13.60 7.78
N VAL A 73 -0.09 12.42 7.98
CA VAL A 73 -0.81 12.12 9.22
C VAL A 73 0.15 11.97 10.41
N LEU A 74 1.35 11.44 10.18
CA LEU A 74 2.39 11.26 11.20
C LEU A 74 3.13 12.55 11.59
N GLN A 75 2.84 13.69 10.95
CA GLN A 75 3.33 15.00 11.40
C GLN A 75 2.80 15.36 12.80
N ASP A 76 1.62 14.85 13.17
CA ASP A 76 1.11 14.97 14.54
C ASP A 76 1.83 13.94 15.45
N THR A 77 2.76 14.43 16.27
CA THR A 77 3.57 13.60 17.17
C THR A 77 2.74 12.84 18.20
N THR A 78 1.56 13.37 18.57
CA THR A 78 0.62 12.66 19.45
C THR A 78 0.08 11.42 18.76
N VAL A 79 -0.33 11.53 17.50
CA VAL A 79 -0.82 10.39 16.71
C VAL A 79 0.31 9.39 16.50
N ALA A 80 1.49 9.87 16.09
CA ALA A 80 2.66 9.02 15.84
C ALA A 80 3.11 8.24 17.09
N GLY A 81 2.98 8.84 18.28
CA GLY A 81 3.27 8.19 19.56
C GLY A 81 2.37 6.99 19.86
N HIS A 82 1.21 6.87 19.22
CA HIS A 82 0.30 5.74 19.39
C HIS A 82 0.45 4.66 18.31
N VAL A 83 1.33 4.85 17.33
CA VAL A 83 1.59 3.87 16.28
C VAL A 83 2.67 2.89 16.74
N HIS A 84 2.25 1.65 16.99
CA HIS A 84 3.13 0.60 17.53
C HIS A 84 3.50 -0.46 16.50
N ASN A 85 2.68 -0.63 15.47
CA ASN A 85 2.89 -1.60 14.43
C ASN A 85 2.67 -0.91 13.08
N ILE A 86 3.38 -1.32 12.05
CA ILE A 86 3.04 -0.97 10.67
C ILE A 86 3.09 -2.23 9.81
N THR A 87 2.24 -2.27 8.80
CA THR A 87 2.30 -3.31 7.77
C THR A 87 2.81 -2.68 6.48
N LEU A 88 3.90 -3.21 5.92
CA LEU A 88 4.45 -2.82 4.64
C LEU A 88 4.09 -3.87 3.61
N LEU A 89 3.57 -3.44 2.46
CA LEU A 89 3.43 -4.31 1.31
C LEU A 89 4.80 -4.43 0.63
N ALA A 90 5.27 -5.67 0.47
CA ALA A 90 6.56 -6.02 -0.12
C ALA A 90 6.52 -6.15 -1.66
N GLU A 91 5.38 -5.86 -2.28
CA GLU A 91 5.15 -5.97 -3.72
C GLU A 91 4.68 -4.64 -4.30
N GLY A 92 5.04 -4.38 -5.56
CA GLY A 92 4.68 -3.21 -6.32
C GLY A 92 4.02 -3.58 -7.64
N LEU A 93 3.78 -2.57 -8.48
CA LEU A 93 3.44 -2.82 -9.88
C LEU A 93 4.67 -3.40 -10.57
N LYS A 94 4.50 -4.52 -11.25
CA LYS A 94 5.55 -5.21 -11.97
C LYS A 94 5.67 -4.62 -13.38
N GLU A 95 6.87 -4.58 -13.97
CA GLU A 95 6.97 -4.30 -15.41
C GLU A 95 6.28 -5.41 -16.21
N HIS A 96 5.70 -5.06 -17.36
CA HIS A 96 5.15 -6.06 -18.26
C HIS A 96 6.30 -6.95 -18.75
N GLU A 97 6.36 -8.20 -18.27
CA GLU A 97 7.15 -9.24 -18.93
C GLU A 97 6.44 -9.64 -20.23
N TYR A 98 7.21 -9.94 -21.28
CA TYR A 98 6.66 -10.51 -22.52
C TYR A 98 5.91 -11.82 -22.18
N GLY A 99 4.69 -12.02 -22.73
CA GLY A 99 3.84 -13.18 -22.42
C GLY A 99 2.60 -12.90 -21.55
N TYR A 100 2.24 -11.63 -21.33
CA TYR A 100 1.09 -11.23 -20.50
C TYR A 100 -0.28 -11.73 -20.99
N ASP A 101 -0.42 -11.94 -22.31
CA ASP A 101 -1.60 -12.60 -22.87
C ASP A 101 -1.73 -14.03 -22.32
N TRP A 102 -0.61 -14.74 -22.11
CA TRP A 102 -0.62 -16.05 -21.47
C TRP A 102 -1.04 -16.00 -20.00
N ALA A 103 -0.71 -14.94 -19.26
CA ALA A 103 -1.15 -14.81 -17.86
C ALA A 103 -2.68 -14.61 -17.76
N TRP A 104 -3.27 -13.91 -18.74
CA TRP A 104 -4.72 -13.80 -18.88
C TRP A 104 -5.36 -15.10 -19.41
N GLU A 105 -4.69 -15.82 -20.31
CA GLU A 105 -5.09 -17.16 -20.76
C GLU A 105 -5.04 -18.18 -19.63
N ASP A 106 -4.02 -18.16 -18.78
CA ASP A 106 -3.89 -19.00 -17.59
C ASP A 106 -5.03 -18.71 -16.61
N LEU A 107 -5.35 -17.43 -16.38
CA LEU A 107 -6.51 -17.03 -15.58
C LEU A 107 -7.82 -17.52 -16.21
N GLN A 108 -7.93 -17.48 -17.55
CA GLN A 108 -9.09 -17.98 -18.27
C GLN A 108 -9.23 -19.50 -18.13
N ILE A 109 -8.13 -20.24 -18.28
CA ILE A 109 -8.07 -21.70 -18.19
C ILE A 109 -8.37 -22.13 -16.74
N TRP A 110 -7.67 -21.56 -15.77
CA TRP A 110 -7.83 -21.86 -14.34
C TRP A 110 -9.22 -21.48 -13.84
N GLY A 111 -9.70 -20.28 -14.19
CA GLY A 111 -11.01 -19.79 -13.79
C GLY A 111 -12.16 -20.37 -14.61
N ASN A 112 -11.88 -21.20 -15.63
CA ASN A 112 -12.86 -21.70 -16.61
C ASN A 112 -13.77 -20.57 -17.17
N LEU A 113 -13.14 -19.44 -17.52
CA LEU A 113 -13.83 -18.21 -17.89
C LEU A 113 -14.18 -18.21 -19.38
N LYS A 114 -15.36 -17.69 -19.71
CA LYS A 114 -15.76 -17.42 -21.10
C LYS A 114 -15.66 -15.94 -21.38
N LEU A 115 -14.55 -15.52 -21.98
CA LEU A 115 -14.29 -14.13 -22.33
C LEU A 115 -15.24 -13.65 -23.43
N ARG A 116 -15.80 -12.45 -23.26
CA ARG A 116 -16.56 -11.73 -24.30
C ARG A 116 -15.65 -10.70 -24.97
N ASN A 117 -16.00 -10.26 -26.18
CA ASN A 117 -15.27 -9.18 -26.86
C ASN A 117 -15.16 -7.89 -26.01
N LYS A 118 -16.19 -7.60 -25.21
CA LYS A 118 -16.17 -6.47 -24.27
C LYS A 118 -15.14 -6.67 -23.15
N ASP A 119 -14.98 -7.89 -22.64
CA ASP A 119 -13.97 -8.20 -21.61
C ASP A 119 -12.56 -8.01 -22.16
N ILE A 120 -12.32 -8.43 -23.41
CA ILE A 120 -11.03 -8.24 -24.11
C ILE A 120 -10.70 -6.74 -24.20
N GLN A 121 -11.67 -5.90 -24.57
CA GLN A 121 -11.46 -4.46 -24.59
C GLN A 121 -11.10 -3.90 -23.20
N ILE A 122 -11.83 -4.31 -22.16
CA ILE A 122 -11.55 -3.89 -20.77
C ILE A 122 -10.15 -4.35 -20.34
N MET A 123 -9.76 -5.58 -20.66
CA MET A 123 -8.42 -6.11 -20.39
C MET A 123 -7.32 -5.29 -21.06
N HIS A 124 -7.50 -4.90 -22.32
CA HIS A 124 -6.55 -4.01 -23.00
C HIS A 124 -6.47 -2.63 -22.32
N GLU A 125 -7.60 -2.06 -21.90
CA GLU A 125 -7.63 -0.78 -21.19
C GLU A 125 -6.97 -0.86 -19.80
N ILE A 126 -7.12 -1.98 -19.09
CA ILE A 126 -6.41 -2.26 -17.83
C ILE A 126 -4.90 -2.37 -18.08
N ASN A 127 -4.49 -3.16 -19.08
CA ASN A 127 -3.08 -3.33 -19.43
C ASN A 127 -2.41 -2.01 -19.84
N ALA A 128 -3.09 -1.19 -20.65
CA ALA A 128 -2.60 0.13 -21.02
C ALA A 128 -2.45 1.06 -19.80
N SER A 129 -3.45 1.07 -18.91
CA SER A 129 -3.40 1.85 -17.66
C SER A 129 -2.28 1.38 -16.72
N HIS A 130 -1.99 0.08 -16.70
CA HIS A 130 -0.90 -0.48 -15.92
C HIS A 130 0.46 -0.03 -16.46
N ALA A 131 0.69 -0.18 -17.77
CA ALA A 131 1.93 0.23 -18.42
C ALA A 131 2.24 1.72 -18.19
N GLU A 132 1.24 2.59 -18.30
CA GLU A 132 1.39 4.02 -18.03
C GLU A 132 1.76 4.28 -16.56
N ASP A 133 1.13 3.57 -15.62
CA ASP A 133 1.38 3.77 -14.19
C ASP A 133 2.75 3.24 -13.75
N VAL A 134 3.18 2.10 -14.30
CA VAL A 134 4.53 1.54 -14.10
C VAL A 134 5.58 2.54 -14.56
N VAL A 135 5.43 3.14 -15.75
CA VAL A 135 6.36 4.17 -16.24
C VAL A 135 6.33 5.41 -15.35
N THR A 136 5.15 5.86 -14.94
CA THR A 136 4.99 7.10 -14.16
C THR A 136 5.47 6.97 -12.72
N ASN A 137 5.26 5.82 -12.09
CA ASN A 137 5.50 5.60 -10.66
C ASN A 137 6.66 4.66 -10.37
N GLY A 138 7.18 3.91 -11.35
CA GLY A 138 8.33 3.01 -11.18
C GLY A 138 9.57 3.74 -10.66
N ASP A 139 9.78 4.98 -11.13
CA ASP A 139 10.81 5.90 -10.66
C ASP A 139 10.85 6.07 -9.13
N PHE A 140 9.69 6.01 -8.46
CA PHE A 140 9.62 6.20 -7.02
C PHE A 140 10.45 5.16 -6.26
N VAL A 141 10.38 3.91 -6.71
CA VAL A 141 11.15 2.81 -6.14
C VAL A 141 12.59 2.88 -6.61
N ILE A 142 12.77 2.93 -7.93
CA ILE A 142 14.06 2.75 -8.60
C ILE A 142 15.06 3.88 -8.27
N THR A 143 14.59 5.11 -8.05
CA THR A 143 15.46 6.24 -7.69
C THR A 143 15.84 6.29 -6.20
N GLY A 144 15.38 5.33 -5.39
CA GLY A 144 15.60 5.29 -3.94
C GLY A 144 14.73 6.27 -3.13
N LYS A 145 13.77 6.96 -3.77
CA LYS A 145 12.82 7.83 -3.08
C LYS A 145 11.96 7.05 -2.08
N TYR A 146 11.56 5.82 -2.43
CA TYR A 146 10.88 4.91 -1.53
C TYR A 146 11.68 4.67 -0.24
N CYS A 147 12.94 4.25 -0.36
CA CYS A 147 13.86 4.05 0.76
C CYS A 147 14.01 5.33 1.61
N GLY A 148 14.12 6.49 0.97
CA GLY A 148 14.17 7.79 1.66
C GLY A 148 12.91 8.07 2.48
N MET A 149 11.73 7.92 1.88
CA MET A 149 10.46 8.13 2.58
C MET A 149 10.19 7.10 3.67
N LEU A 150 10.59 5.84 3.45
CA LEU A 150 10.51 4.79 4.46
C LEU A 150 11.41 5.11 5.64
N THR A 151 12.63 5.59 5.40
CA THR A 151 13.52 6.08 6.46
C THR A 151 12.87 7.20 7.27
N THR A 152 12.25 8.19 6.61
CA THR A 152 11.54 9.28 7.29
C THR A 152 10.34 8.77 8.10
N LEU A 153 9.56 7.85 7.54
CA LEU A 153 8.42 7.24 8.21
C LEU A 153 8.87 6.55 9.50
N LEU A 154 9.90 5.71 9.41
CA LEU A 154 10.42 5.00 10.58
C LEU A 154 10.96 5.95 11.65
N LYS A 155 11.61 7.06 11.27
CA LYS A 155 12.08 8.09 12.21
C LYS A 155 10.94 8.79 12.96
N GLN A 156 9.78 8.94 12.33
CA GLN A 156 8.61 9.60 12.92
C GLN A 156 7.83 8.71 13.89
N LEU A 157 8.15 7.42 13.99
CA LEU A 157 7.42 6.45 14.81
C LEU A 157 8.24 6.04 16.05
N PRO A 158 8.25 6.84 17.13
CA PRO A 158 9.13 6.62 18.27
C PRO A 158 8.82 5.33 19.05
N ASN A 159 7.55 4.89 19.02
CA ASN A 159 7.06 3.72 19.77
C ASN A 159 6.83 2.50 18.88
N LEU A 160 7.41 2.49 17.67
CA LEU A 160 7.28 1.37 16.74
C LEU A 160 7.95 0.11 17.30
N LYS A 161 7.17 -0.95 17.45
CA LYS A 161 7.59 -2.25 17.98
C LYS A 161 7.71 -3.31 16.88
N ILE A 162 6.80 -3.33 15.91
CA ILE A 162 6.73 -4.37 14.88
C ILE A 162 6.57 -3.75 13.49
N ILE A 163 7.37 -4.24 12.54
CA ILE A 163 7.19 -4.01 11.10
C ILE A 163 6.79 -5.35 10.48
N THR A 164 5.53 -5.47 10.10
CA THR A 164 5.02 -6.63 9.37
C THR A 164 5.26 -6.40 7.88
N CYS A 165 5.92 -7.32 7.20
CA CYS A 165 6.06 -7.32 5.75
C CYS A 165 5.17 -8.43 5.19
N ARG A 166 4.32 -8.10 4.23
CA ARG A 166 3.43 -9.07 3.58
C ARG A 166 3.40 -8.88 2.07
N LYS A 167 2.98 -9.92 1.36
CA LYS A 167 2.64 -9.86 -0.06
C LYS A 167 1.16 -9.50 -0.23
N LEU A 168 0.77 -9.22 -1.47
CA LEU A 168 -0.60 -8.89 -1.81
C LEU A 168 -1.49 -10.12 -1.59
N ASP A 169 -2.67 -9.93 -1.00
CA ASP A 169 -3.66 -11.00 -0.83
C ASP A 169 -4.38 -11.26 -2.16
N ALA A 170 -4.98 -12.45 -2.33
CA ALA A 170 -5.79 -12.73 -3.53
C ALA A 170 -6.96 -11.75 -3.60
N GLY A 171 -7.28 -11.23 -4.80
CA GLY A 171 -8.31 -10.21 -4.99
C GLY A 171 -7.92 -8.78 -4.57
N GLU A 172 -6.88 -8.61 -3.74
CA GLU A 172 -6.40 -7.29 -3.32
C GLU A 172 -5.72 -6.55 -4.48
N GLN A 173 -5.96 -5.24 -4.57
CA GLN A 173 -5.36 -4.37 -5.59
C GLN A 173 -4.57 -3.25 -4.91
N ILE A 174 -3.38 -2.94 -5.43
CA ILE A 174 -2.63 -1.77 -4.96
C ILE A 174 -3.43 -0.51 -5.33
N PRO A 175 -3.74 0.38 -4.36
CA PRO A 175 -4.59 1.54 -4.63
C PRO A 175 -3.90 2.58 -5.53
N GLY A 176 -4.74 3.28 -6.30
CA GLY A 176 -4.41 4.57 -6.93
C GLY A 176 -4.01 4.54 -8.40
N TRP A 177 -3.90 3.39 -9.05
CA TRP A 177 -3.67 3.31 -10.50
C TRP A 177 -5.01 3.11 -11.22
N ALA A 178 -5.14 3.65 -12.43
CA ALA A 178 -6.45 3.79 -13.08
C ALA A 178 -7.12 2.44 -13.41
N GLY A 179 -6.32 1.43 -13.79
CA GLY A 179 -6.83 0.12 -14.18
C GLY A 179 -7.48 -0.67 -13.04
N ALA A 180 -7.06 -0.47 -11.78
CA ALA A 180 -7.65 -1.17 -10.63
C ALA A 180 -9.17 -1.02 -10.51
N LYS A 181 -9.72 0.13 -10.93
CA LYS A 181 -11.16 0.39 -10.86
C LYS A 181 -11.95 -0.35 -11.93
N ARG A 182 -11.30 -0.74 -13.03
CA ARG A 182 -11.95 -1.33 -14.21
C ARG A 182 -12.12 -2.85 -14.10
N PHE A 183 -11.46 -3.50 -13.13
CA PHE A 183 -11.67 -4.94 -12.91
C PHE A 183 -13.15 -5.26 -12.66
N ASN A 184 -13.90 -4.39 -11.98
CA ASN A 184 -15.33 -4.57 -11.72
C ASN A 184 -16.22 -4.50 -12.98
N GLU A 185 -15.66 -4.10 -14.12
CA GLU A 185 -16.37 -4.04 -15.41
C GLU A 185 -16.28 -5.36 -16.17
N LEU A 186 -15.35 -6.25 -15.79
CA LEU A 186 -15.18 -7.57 -16.39
C LEU A 186 -16.40 -8.43 -16.07
N SER A 187 -16.90 -9.16 -17.07
CA SER A 187 -18.11 -9.98 -16.93
C SER A 187 -17.96 -11.15 -15.95
N PHE A 188 -16.72 -11.50 -15.60
CA PHE A 188 -16.34 -12.55 -14.67
C PHE A 188 -15.74 -12.03 -13.36
N PHE A 189 -15.83 -10.72 -13.10
CA PHE A 189 -15.29 -10.14 -11.88
C PHE A 189 -15.89 -10.80 -10.62
N CYS A 190 -15.01 -11.13 -9.68
CA CYS A 190 -15.35 -11.50 -8.31
C CYS A 190 -14.34 -10.84 -7.36
N ASP A 191 -14.74 -10.65 -6.10
CA ASP A 191 -13.90 -9.97 -5.10
C ASP A 191 -12.56 -10.71 -4.87
N ASP A 192 -12.53 -12.03 -5.07
CA ASP A 192 -11.35 -12.88 -4.92
C ASP A 192 -10.57 -13.10 -6.24
N LEU A 193 -10.84 -12.32 -7.29
CA LEU A 193 -10.17 -12.46 -8.59
C LEU A 193 -8.66 -12.22 -8.43
N ASP A 194 -7.87 -13.29 -8.52
CA ASP A 194 -6.43 -13.21 -8.31
C ASP A 194 -5.70 -12.75 -9.58
N THR A 195 -5.31 -11.48 -9.60
CA THR A 195 -4.54 -10.86 -10.68
C THR A 195 -3.09 -10.60 -10.29
N ARG A 196 -2.60 -11.22 -9.20
CA ARG A 196 -1.25 -10.99 -8.67
C ARG A 196 -0.16 -11.37 -9.65
N GLN A 197 -0.25 -12.55 -10.25
CA GLN A 197 0.73 -13.02 -11.24
C GLN A 197 0.76 -12.17 -12.50
N ILE A 198 -0.33 -11.44 -12.75
CA ILE A 198 -0.46 -10.53 -13.87
C ILE A 198 0.29 -9.24 -13.51
N PHE A 199 -0.25 -8.42 -12.58
CA PHE A 199 0.16 -7.03 -12.38
C PHE A 199 1.18 -6.75 -11.26
N TYR A 200 1.42 -7.71 -10.37
CA TYR A 200 2.08 -7.44 -9.11
C TYR A 200 3.31 -8.33 -8.92
N GLY A 201 4.33 -7.78 -8.27
CA GLY A 201 5.55 -8.53 -8.02
C GLY A 201 6.53 -7.81 -7.11
N ASP A 202 7.55 -8.55 -6.69
CA ASP A 202 8.72 -7.95 -6.03
C ASP A 202 9.46 -7.08 -7.06
N TRP A 203 9.87 -5.88 -6.66
CA TRP A 203 10.76 -5.08 -7.51
C TRP A 203 12.22 -5.46 -7.27
N MET A 204 12.98 -5.45 -8.35
CA MET A 204 14.44 -5.48 -8.35
C MET A 204 14.95 -4.38 -9.26
N TYR A 205 15.89 -3.58 -8.77
CA TYR A 205 16.51 -2.54 -9.58
C TYR A 205 18.01 -2.45 -9.34
N ASP A 206 18.72 -2.07 -10.39
CA ASP A 206 20.14 -1.78 -10.37
C ASP A 206 20.42 -0.49 -9.58
N THR A 207 21.21 -0.59 -8.52
CA THR A 207 21.54 0.56 -7.65
C THR A 207 22.47 1.58 -8.31
N VAL A 208 23.23 1.18 -9.33
CA VAL A 208 24.14 2.05 -10.09
C VAL A 208 23.37 2.76 -11.20
N HIS A 209 22.65 1.99 -12.01
CA HIS A 209 21.96 2.50 -13.19
C HIS A 209 20.56 3.03 -12.90
N ARG A 210 20.00 2.73 -11.72
CA ARG A 210 18.62 3.08 -11.33
C ARG A 210 17.64 2.69 -12.41
N ARG A 211 17.68 1.41 -12.79
CA ARG A 211 16.72 0.76 -13.69
C ARG A 211 16.78 -0.75 -13.49
N ILE A 212 15.81 -1.48 -14.05
CA ILE A 212 15.89 -2.94 -14.10
C ILE A 212 16.98 -3.33 -15.11
N THR A 213 17.95 -4.13 -14.66
CA THR A 213 19.01 -4.70 -15.53
C THR A 213 19.08 -6.23 -15.46
N HIS A 214 18.31 -6.82 -14.54
CA HIS A 214 18.10 -8.26 -14.41
C HIS A 214 16.59 -8.50 -14.60
N TYR A 215 16.22 -9.25 -15.62
CA TYR A 215 14.82 -9.57 -15.92
C TYR A 215 14.70 -10.99 -16.48
N ARG A 216 13.51 -11.58 -16.39
CA ARG A 216 13.22 -12.85 -17.06
C ARG A 216 12.68 -12.57 -18.46
N ASP A 217 13.14 -13.35 -19.43
CA ASP A 217 12.62 -13.28 -20.79
C ASP A 217 11.35 -14.12 -20.98
N GLU A 218 10.88 -14.18 -22.23
CA GLU A 218 9.68 -14.91 -22.65
C GLU A 218 9.75 -16.44 -22.42
N PHE A 219 10.93 -17.00 -22.16
CA PHE A 219 11.14 -18.41 -21.86
C PHE A 219 11.41 -18.67 -20.37
N GLY A 220 11.38 -17.62 -19.54
CA GLY A 220 11.66 -17.67 -18.12
C GLY A 220 13.15 -17.67 -17.79
N ASP A 221 14.03 -17.49 -18.78
CA ASP A 221 15.47 -17.41 -18.59
C ASP A 221 15.85 -16.05 -18.01
N LEU A 222 16.73 -16.07 -17.01
CA LEU A 222 17.20 -14.83 -16.38
C LEU A 222 18.23 -14.16 -17.30
N ILE A 223 17.85 -13.03 -17.90
CA ILE A 223 18.73 -12.16 -18.65
C ILE A 223 19.34 -11.13 -17.71
N ASN A 224 20.67 -11.06 -17.72
CA ASN A 224 21.44 -10.01 -17.07
C ASN A 224 22.07 -9.15 -18.16
N GLU A 225 21.76 -7.85 -18.15
CA GLU A 225 22.37 -6.94 -19.12
C GLU A 225 23.89 -6.82 -18.93
N PRO A 226 24.66 -6.61 -20.01
CA PRO A 226 26.08 -6.33 -19.91
C PRO A 226 26.36 -5.14 -18.99
N ASN A 227 27.28 -5.31 -18.02
CA ASN A 227 27.62 -4.35 -16.97
C ASN A 227 26.51 -4.06 -15.96
N ALA A 228 25.54 -4.97 -15.76
CA ALA A 228 24.59 -4.85 -14.66
C ALA A 228 25.30 -4.68 -13.30
N GLY A 229 24.85 -3.70 -12.54
CA GLY A 229 25.29 -3.40 -11.19
C GLY A 229 24.56 -4.23 -10.12
N PRO A 230 24.85 -3.99 -8.84
CA PRO A 230 24.17 -4.67 -7.74
C PRO A 230 22.67 -4.39 -7.74
N GLN A 231 21.87 -5.44 -7.60
CA GLN A 231 20.42 -5.36 -7.53
C GLN A 231 19.96 -5.10 -6.09
N ALA A 232 18.99 -4.20 -5.93
CA ALA A 232 18.29 -3.96 -4.68
C ALA A 232 16.84 -4.43 -4.78
N SER A 233 16.37 -5.07 -3.71
CA SER A 233 14.98 -5.50 -3.51
C SER A 233 14.29 -4.68 -2.42
N PHE A 234 12.99 -4.90 -2.22
CA PHE A 234 12.26 -4.39 -1.05
C PHE A 234 12.98 -4.65 0.27
N VAL A 235 13.54 -5.86 0.44
CA VAL A 235 14.22 -6.26 1.68
C VAL A 235 15.46 -5.40 1.92
N ASP A 236 16.18 -5.05 0.86
CA ASP A 236 17.39 -4.22 0.94
C ASP A 236 17.03 -2.77 1.27
N ASP A 237 15.98 -2.22 0.65
CA ASP A 237 15.45 -0.90 0.98
C ASP A 237 14.97 -0.82 2.44
N LEU A 238 14.30 -1.86 2.93
CA LEU A 238 13.86 -1.94 4.32
C LEU A 238 15.04 -1.99 5.29
N LYS A 239 16.03 -2.86 5.04
CA LYS A 239 17.24 -2.96 5.88
C LYS A 239 17.99 -1.62 5.93
N ALA A 240 18.18 -0.98 4.78
CA ALA A 240 18.81 0.32 4.68
C ALA A 240 18.03 1.39 5.46
N SER A 241 16.70 1.38 5.35
CA SER A 241 15.83 2.33 6.05
C SER A 241 15.83 2.14 7.56
N ILE A 242 15.83 0.89 8.06
CA ILE A 242 15.94 0.58 9.49
C ILE A 242 17.29 1.08 10.03
N SER A 243 18.38 0.76 9.33
CA SER A 243 19.73 1.19 9.71
C SER A 243 19.84 2.72 9.79
N LYS A 244 19.35 3.43 8.77
CA LYS A 244 19.40 4.91 8.71
C LYS A 244 18.43 5.62 9.67
N SER A 245 17.31 4.97 10.00
CA SER A 245 16.32 5.54 10.93
C SER A 245 16.69 5.31 12.40
N GLY A 246 17.49 4.28 12.69
CA GLY A 246 17.76 3.84 14.06
C GLY A 246 16.55 3.14 14.70
N ALA A 247 15.55 2.76 13.91
CA ALA A 247 14.37 2.06 14.40
C ALA A 247 14.76 0.70 15.00
N LYS A 248 14.24 0.40 16.19
CA LYS A 248 14.49 -0.86 16.91
C LYS A 248 13.37 -1.88 16.76
N ALA A 249 12.44 -1.63 15.84
CA ALA A 249 11.28 -2.48 15.63
C ALA A 249 11.69 -3.87 15.11
N LYS A 250 10.99 -4.90 15.59
CA LYS A 250 11.16 -6.27 15.10
C LYS A 250 10.50 -6.38 13.71
N VAL A 251 11.25 -6.87 12.73
CA VAL A 251 10.71 -7.18 11.41
C VAL A 251 10.14 -8.60 11.40
N VAL A 252 8.92 -8.75 10.89
CA VAL A 252 8.23 -10.04 10.72
C VAL A 252 7.79 -10.16 9.27
N PHE A 253 8.19 -11.24 8.61
CA PHE A 253 7.72 -11.57 7.25
C PHE A 253 6.55 -12.54 7.36
N MET A 254 5.40 -12.17 6.79
CA MET A 254 4.27 -13.08 6.69
C MET A 254 4.56 -14.14 5.63
N PRO A 255 4.18 -15.41 5.88
CA PRO A 255 4.35 -16.46 4.88
C PRO A 255 3.56 -16.11 3.62
N VAL A 256 4.17 -16.34 2.47
CA VAL A 256 3.49 -16.24 1.17
C VAL A 256 2.39 -17.31 1.18
N VAL A 257 1.13 -16.91 0.99
CA VAL A 257 0.05 -17.86 0.74
C VAL A 257 0.40 -18.58 -0.56
N LYS A 258 0.91 -19.80 -0.46
CA LYS A 258 1.22 -20.63 -1.63
C LYS A 258 -0.08 -20.88 -2.38
N TYR A 259 -0.07 -20.66 -3.68
CA TYR A 259 -1.11 -21.17 -4.58
C TYR A 259 -1.25 -22.66 -4.31
N GLN A 260 -2.39 -23.09 -3.77
CA GLN A 260 -2.76 -24.49 -3.80
C GLN A 260 -3.09 -24.79 -5.25
N TYR A 261 -2.10 -25.27 -6.00
CA TYR A 261 -2.34 -25.94 -7.27
C TYR A 261 -3.21 -27.16 -6.95
N ALA A 262 -4.51 -27.05 -7.22
CA ALA A 262 -5.48 -28.14 -7.13
C ALA A 262 -5.86 -28.55 -8.55
#